data_AF-A0A447JI92-F1
#
_entry.id   AF-A0A447JI92-F1
#
_cell.length_a   1.000
_cell.length_b   1.000
_cell.length_c   1.000
_cell.angle_alpha   90.00
_cell.angle_beta   90.00
_cell.angle_gamma   90.00
#
_symmetry.space_group_name_H-M   'P 1'
#
loop_
_entity.id
_entity.type
_entity.pdbx_description
1 polymer ?
#
loop_
_entity_poly.entity_id
_entity_poly.type
_entity_poly.pdbx_seq_one_letter_code
_entity_poly.pdbx_strand_id
1 'polypeptide(L)'
;MTKPLNATQAVIEWVNNTRRYATRLDDEADALLAQLTLAAADESALNAACASHGCVGLYGYAQSAKAHLLTTLCGNENGKLEIITPDRDYDYFSHINPGHAPANMAIRFTRDIFSNESGWPLRLRLISEAELVQIFIAWTSASPVCRQVEKSIITSRLEKWQSLRQPQPVPGVTAEEVATIASFWRSCLPSARQHIDDATWQHFASLLPALDLTTRAHAWALLWGEQPEITQQWLALAHMLQQTSHAGELAAPLSLLVDHFGLPAENFLTQMALTASDTQSDVVVHPVKEGRLLNAVSLSLDSLALLTRELVLTVENSVLDNVDLLDIPVAPDSHPHPLWRAKLGWMLAHYRQQVQPDVLVICNALASRSQTSTAARHLLEWVNATQPQHESALPGVVWAITPQDARFATQQNLDEAVQQLMGKPGVHWGTLQALDKHSMQRLVEWLSQATSAPQRQARLQALREQLRGRVRDLLPMFDDARLPG
;
A
#
# COMPACT_ATOMS: atom_id res chain seq x y z
N MET A 1 -27.96 9.59 10.45
CA MET A 1 -26.61 9.96 9.97
C MET A 1 -26.61 9.81 8.46
N THR A 2 -26.87 10.89 7.72
CA THR A 2 -26.75 10.93 6.26
C THR A 2 -25.27 10.81 5.91
N LYS A 3 -24.88 9.73 5.22
CA LYS A 3 -23.54 9.64 4.61
C LYS A 3 -23.33 10.91 3.78
N PRO A 4 -22.22 11.63 3.92
CA PRO A 4 -21.89 12.63 2.91
C PRO A 4 -21.75 11.87 1.60
N LEU A 5 -22.66 12.10 0.66
CA LEU A 5 -22.39 11.78 -0.74
C LEU A 5 -21.09 12.53 -1.06
N ASN A 6 -20.02 11.79 -1.34
CA ASN A 6 -18.74 12.37 -1.74
C ASN A 6 -19.00 13.31 -2.92
N ALA A 7 -18.47 14.54 -2.88
CA ALA A 7 -18.79 15.55 -3.89
C ALA A 7 -18.45 15.04 -5.30
N THR A 8 -17.37 14.26 -5.42
CA THR A 8 -16.96 13.61 -6.66
C THR A 8 -17.99 12.58 -7.15
N GLN A 9 -18.61 11.82 -6.25
CA GLN A 9 -19.64 10.84 -6.60
C GLN A 9 -20.89 11.51 -7.17
N ALA A 10 -21.30 12.65 -6.59
CA ALA A 10 -22.42 13.43 -7.12
C ALA A 10 -22.13 13.96 -8.53
N VAL A 11 -20.89 14.34 -8.82
CA VAL A 11 -20.45 14.75 -10.17
C VAL A 11 -20.49 13.55 -11.14
N ILE A 12 -20.00 12.38 -10.72
CA ILE A 12 -20.07 11.14 -11.54
C ILE A 12 -21.52 10.80 -11.90
N GLU A 13 -22.45 10.89 -10.94
CA GLU A 13 -23.88 10.66 -11.17
C GLU A 13 -24.47 11.70 -12.14
N TRP A 14 -24.09 12.98 -11.98
CA TRP A 14 -24.51 14.04 -12.89
C TRP A 14 -24.03 13.79 -14.33
N VAL A 15 -22.77 13.40 -14.54
CA VAL A 15 -22.25 13.08 -15.88
C VAL A 15 -23.03 11.92 -16.50
N ASN A 16 -23.24 10.84 -15.74
CA ASN A 16 -23.98 9.65 -16.20
C ASN A 16 -25.44 9.93 -16.57
N ASN A 17 -26.08 10.87 -15.87
CA ASN A 17 -27.45 11.29 -16.18
C ASN A 17 -27.47 12.25 -17.39
N THR A 18 -26.58 13.24 -17.41
CA THR A 18 -26.59 14.34 -18.38
C THR A 18 -26.13 13.91 -19.77
N ARG A 19 -25.18 12.96 -19.86
CA ARG A 19 -24.70 12.43 -21.15
C ARG A 19 -25.82 11.83 -22.01
N ARG A 20 -26.91 11.37 -21.40
CA ARG A 20 -28.06 10.77 -22.13
C ARG A 20 -28.80 11.75 -23.05
N TYR A 21 -28.68 13.05 -22.80
CA TYR A 21 -29.39 14.09 -23.55
C TYR A 21 -28.49 15.26 -24.00
N ALA A 22 -27.19 15.24 -23.69
CA ALA A 22 -26.23 16.24 -24.10
C ALA A 22 -25.11 15.60 -24.94
N THR A 23 -25.23 15.64 -26.28
CA THR A 23 -24.30 14.99 -27.22
C THR A 23 -22.85 15.39 -26.99
N ARG A 24 -22.58 16.69 -26.80
CA ARG A 24 -21.22 17.19 -26.55
C ARG A 24 -20.59 16.64 -25.27
N LEU A 25 -21.39 16.40 -24.24
CA LEU A 25 -20.91 15.76 -23.01
C LEU A 25 -20.70 14.25 -23.24
N ASP A 26 -21.58 13.59 -23.98
CA ASP A 26 -21.48 12.16 -24.26
C ASP A 26 -20.20 11.79 -25.01
N ASP A 27 -19.77 12.63 -25.95
CA ASP A 27 -18.53 12.45 -26.73
C ASP A 27 -17.26 12.36 -25.83
N GLU A 28 -17.25 13.05 -24.69
CA GLU A 28 -16.12 13.09 -23.75
C GLU A 28 -16.39 12.35 -22.42
N ALA A 29 -17.61 11.85 -22.23
CA ALA A 29 -18.08 11.36 -20.93
C ALA A 29 -17.24 10.20 -20.40
N ASP A 30 -16.83 9.25 -21.25
CA ASP A 30 -16.07 8.09 -20.77
C ASP A 30 -14.68 8.48 -20.25
N ALA A 31 -14.00 9.40 -20.93
CA ALA A 31 -12.71 9.91 -20.48
C ALA A 31 -12.85 10.71 -19.17
N LEU A 32 -13.86 11.58 -19.10
CA LEU A 32 -14.18 12.34 -17.90
C LEU A 32 -14.52 11.42 -16.71
N LEU A 33 -15.35 10.39 -16.93
CA LEU A 33 -15.73 9.43 -15.91
C LEU A 33 -14.55 8.62 -15.41
N ALA A 34 -13.60 8.22 -16.27
CA ALA A 34 -12.38 7.55 -15.82
C ALA A 34 -11.57 8.42 -14.84
N GLN A 35 -11.41 9.71 -15.17
CA GLN A 35 -10.66 10.66 -14.34
C GLN A 35 -11.39 11.00 -13.04
N LEU A 36 -12.72 11.16 -13.09
CA LEU A 36 -13.54 11.36 -11.90
C LEU A 36 -13.56 10.12 -10.99
N THR A 37 -13.59 8.92 -11.55
CA THR A 37 -13.55 7.67 -10.77
C THR A 37 -12.21 7.51 -10.04
N LEU A 38 -11.10 7.89 -10.68
CA LEU A 38 -9.80 7.97 -9.99
C LEU A 38 -9.81 9.03 -8.88
N ALA A 39 -10.41 10.19 -9.12
CA ALA A 39 -10.55 11.21 -8.08
C ALA A 39 -11.44 10.76 -6.90
N ALA A 40 -12.47 9.95 -7.15
CA ALA A 40 -13.29 9.36 -6.11
C ALA A 40 -12.48 8.35 -5.28
N ALA A 41 -11.62 7.55 -5.91
CA ALA A 41 -10.71 6.64 -5.21
C ALA A 41 -9.72 7.41 -4.31
N ASP A 42 -9.13 8.50 -4.82
CA ASP A 42 -8.27 9.39 -4.04
C ASP A 42 -9.03 10.05 -2.86
N GLU A 43 -10.29 10.44 -3.06
CA GLU A 43 -11.17 10.99 -2.01
C GLU A 43 -11.46 9.95 -0.92
N SER A 44 -11.75 8.71 -1.31
CA SER A 44 -11.94 7.57 -0.41
C SER A 44 -10.69 7.28 0.42
N ALA A 45 -9.51 7.28 -0.20
CA ALA A 45 -8.23 7.09 0.49
C ALA A 45 -7.95 8.23 1.49
N LEU A 46 -8.18 9.49 1.11
CA LEU A 46 -8.04 10.64 2.01
C LEU A 46 -9.01 10.56 3.20
N ASN A 47 -10.25 10.12 2.98
CA ASN A 47 -11.23 9.93 4.05
C ASN A 47 -10.79 8.82 5.03
N ALA A 48 -10.23 7.72 4.51
CA ALA A 48 -9.66 6.65 5.33
C ALA A 48 -8.42 7.12 6.12
N ALA A 49 -7.55 7.93 5.50
CA ALA A 49 -6.43 8.56 6.19
C ALA A 49 -6.92 9.50 7.31
N CYS A 50 -7.97 10.29 7.09
CA CYS A 50 -8.54 11.14 8.15
C CYS A 50 -9.07 10.33 9.35
N ALA A 51 -9.65 9.15 9.10
CA ALA A 51 -10.26 8.30 10.14
C ALA A 51 -9.25 7.43 10.91
N SER A 52 -8.00 7.34 10.45
CA SER A 52 -6.96 6.50 11.05
C SER A 52 -6.01 7.28 11.95
N HIS A 53 -5.22 6.55 12.74
CA HIS A 53 -4.15 7.10 13.57
C HIS A 53 -3.04 7.77 12.74
N GLY A 54 -2.27 8.64 13.40
CA GLY A 54 -1.02 9.13 12.83
C GLY A 54 -0.06 7.96 12.57
N CYS A 55 0.83 8.07 11.60
CA CYS A 55 1.76 7.00 11.26
C CYS A 55 3.11 7.57 10.84
N VAL A 56 4.20 7.02 11.40
CA VAL A 56 5.57 7.21 10.89
C VAL A 56 6.02 5.90 10.24
N GLY A 57 6.41 5.95 8.97
CA GLY A 57 6.97 4.80 8.28
C GLY A 57 8.49 4.83 8.29
N LEU A 58 9.12 3.69 8.57
CA LEU A 58 10.54 3.46 8.38
C LEU A 58 10.74 2.73 7.06
N TYR A 59 11.59 3.26 6.18
CA TYR A 59 11.85 2.69 4.86
C TYR A 59 13.32 2.78 4.48
N GLY A 60 13.89 1.70 3.95
CA GLY A 60 15.26 1.67 3.48
C GLY A 60 15.98 0.34 3.77
N TYR A 61 17.19 0.22 3.25
CA TYR A 61 17.96 -1.01 3.24
C TYR A 61 18.71 -1.29 4.56
N ALA A 62 18.97 -0.28 5.39
CA ALA A 62 19.71 -0.45 6.63
C ALA A 62 18.82 -0.98 7.76
N GLN A 63 18.70 -2.31 7.87
CA GLN A 63 17.92 -2.95 8.94
C GLN A 63 18.39 -2.52 10.34
N SER A 64 19.69 -2.50 10.61
CA SER A 64 20.22 -2.07 11.91
C SER A 64 19.85 -0.62 12.27
N ALA A 65 19.73 0.26 11.28
CA ALA A 65 19.28 1.64 11.50
C ALA A 65 17.78 1.70 11.84
N LYS A 66 16.94 0.91 11.15
CA LYS A 66 15.51 0.77 11.47
C LYS A 66 15.30 0.17 12.86
N ALA A 67 16.04 -0.89 13.20
CA ALA A 67 16.01 -1.51 14.53
C ALA A 67 16.37 -0.50 15.62
N HIS A 68 17.42 0.30 15.41
CA HIS A 68 17.81 1.36 16.35
C HIS A 68 16.71 2.41 16.59
N LEU A 69 16.02 2.84 15.52
CA LEU A 69 14.89 3.76 15.62
C LEU A 69 13.69 3.10 16.32
N LEU A 70 13.34 1.86 15.97
CA LEU A 70 12.25 1.10 16.60
C LEU A 70 12.49 0.92 18.10
N THR A 71 13.70 0.53 18.51
CA THR A 71 14.06 0.43 19.93
C THR A 71 13.93 1.77 20.64
N THR A 72 14.29 2.88 20.00
CA THR A 72 14.19 4.19 20.65
C THR A 72 12.74 4.67 20.73
N LEU A 73 11.96 4.44 19.69
CA LEU A 73 10.60 4.96 19.58
C LEU A 73 9.56 4.09 20.30
N CYS A 74 9.79 2.78 20.43
CA CYS A 74 8.87 1.82 21.06
C CYS A 74 9.49 0.98 22.19
N GLY A 75 10.79 1.10 22.45
CA GLY A 75 11.44 0.32 23.49
C GLY A 75 11.17 0.86 24.90
N ASN A 76 11.25 -0.04 25.88
CA ASN A 76 11.25 0.32 27.30
C ASN A 76 12.63 0.86 27.74
N GLU A 77 12.76 1.21 29.03
CA GLU A 77 14.01 1.75 29.60
C GLU A 77 15.21 0.80 29.45
N ASN A 78 14.97 -0.49 29.28
CA ASN A 78 15.99 -1.52 29.07
C ASN A 78 16.32 -1.76 27.59
N GLY A 79 15.70 -1.00 26.67
CA GLY A 79 15.90 -1.11 25.22
C GLY A 79 15.21 -2.34 24.60
N LYS A 80 14.26 -2.98 25.29
CA LYS A 80 13.44 -4.07 24.74
C LYS A 80 12.17 -3.52 24.13
N LEU A 81 11.76 -4.09 23.00
CA LEU A 81 10.51 -3.74 22.33
C LEU A 81 9.50 -4.85 22.61
N GLU A 82 8.73 -4.69 23.69
CA GLU A 82 7.78 -5.69 24.16
C GLU A 82 6.49 -5.65 23.33
N ILE A 83 6.14 -6.79 22.75
CA ILE A 83 4.88 -7.03 22.05
C ILE A 83 3.89 -7.67 23.02
N ILE A 84 2.76 -7.01 23.22
CA ILE A 84 1.70 -7.47 24.11
C ILE A 84 0.97 -8.64 23.45
N THR A 85 0.88 -9.75 24.17
CA THR A 85 0.04 -10.90 23.77
C THR A 85 -0.78 -11.41 24.97
N PRO A 86 -1.84 -12.22 24.76
CA PRO A 86 -2.72 -12.66 25.86
C PRO A 86 -2.02 -13.45 26.97
N ASP A 87 -1.02 -14.26 26.63
CA ASP A 87 -0.38 -15.18 27.58
C ASP A 87 0.88 -14.58 28.23
N ARG A 88 1.73 -13.95 27.42
CA ARG A 88 2.96 -13.26 27.87
C ARG A 88 3.45 -12.26 26.84
N ASP A 89 4.27 -11.31 27.28
CA ASP A 89 4.91 -10.37 26.37
C ASP A 89 6.16 -10.98 25.73
N TYR A 90 6.43 -10.56 24.50
CA TYR A 90 7.58 -11.02 23.73
C TYR A 90 8.41 -9.83 23.24
N ASP A 91 9.68 -9.78 23.63
CA ASP A 91 10.61 -8.84 23.03
C ASP A 91 10.80 -9.16 21.53
N TYR A 92 10.47 -8.20 20.68
CA TYR A 92 10.46 -8.34 19.23
C TYR A 92 11.83 -8.73 18.67
N PHE A 93 12.91 -8.15 19.17
CA PHE A 93 14.26 -8.37 18.63
C PHE A 93 14.94 -9.65 19.13
N SER A 94 14.37 -10.36 20.11
CA SER A 94 14.94 -11.62 20.60
C SER A 94 14.04 -12.83 20.36
N HIS A 95 12.71 -12.64 20.36
CA HIS A 95 11.77 -13.75 20.22
C HIS A 95 11.05 -13.80 18.88
N ILE A 96 10.79 -12.65 18.23
CA ILE A 96 9.96 -12.60 17.01
C ILE A 96 10.82 -12.44 15.74
N ASN A 97 11.74 -11.48 15.72
CA ASN A 97 12.62 -11.21 14.59
C ASN A 97 14.06 -10.90 15.05
N PRO A 98 14.83 -11.94 15.46
CA PRO A 98 16.22 -11.75 15.85
C PRO A 98 17.08 -11.15 14.77
N GLY A 99 17.88 -10.14 15.14
CA GLY A 99 18.72 -9.40 14.21
C GLY A 99 17.94 -8.49 13.25
N HIS A 100 16.62 -8.37 13.43
CA HIS A 100 15.74 -7.56 12.58
C HIS A 100 15.92 -7.89 11.09
N ALA A 101 15.80 -9.16 10.75
CA ALA A 101 15.90 -9.62 9.37
C ALA A 101 14.80 -8.96 8.51
N PRO A 102 15.07 -8.71 7.21
CA PRO A 102 14.08 -8.12 6.31
C PRO A 102 12.78 -8.93 6.28
N ALA A 103 11.65 -8.26 6.51
CA ALA A 103 10.33 -8.88 6.54
C ALA A 103 9.71 -9.10 5.15
N ASN A 104 8.74 -10.01 5.09
CA ASN A 104 7.92 -10.37 3.92
C ASN A 104 6.69 -9.47 3.73
N MET A 105 6.42 -8.62 4.71
CA MET A 105 5.25 -7.76 4.85
C MET A 105 5.63 -6.56 5.70
N ALA A 106 4.80 -5.51 5.66
CA ALA A 106 4.99 -4.40 6.58
C ALA A 106 4.63 -4.81 8.01
N ILE A 107 5.30 -4.21 8.99
CA ILE A 107 5.01 -4.46 10.41
C ILE A 107 4.57 -3.16 11.04
N ARG A 108 3.32 -3.12 11.49
CA ARG A 108 2.74 -1.99 12.20
C ARG A 108 2.86 -2.22 13.71
N PHE A 109 3.48 -1.29 14.39
CA PHE A 109 3.55 -1.22 15.84
C PHE A 109 2.57 -0.14 16.32
N THR A 110 1.62 -0.54 17.16
CA THR A 110 0.54 0.36 17.63
C THR A 110 0.27 0.17 19.11
N ARG A 111 -0.27 1.20 19.76
CA ARG A 111 -0.78 1.09 21.15
C ARG A 111 -2.22 0.56 21.21
N ASP A 112 -2.88 0.40 20.05
CA ASP A 112 -4.23 -0.14 20.00
C ASP A 112 -4.24 -1.61 20.44
N ILE A 113 -5.15 -1.94 21.35
CA ILE A 113 -5.36 -3.31 21.83
C ILE A 113 -6.46 -3.94 21.00
N PHE A 114 -6.10 -4.95 20.21
CA PHE A 114 -7.07 -5.71 19.41
C PHE A 114 -7.65 -6.85 20.23
N SER A 115 -8.82 -6.61 20.85
CA SER A 115 -9.71 -7.58 21.55
C SER A 115 -9.03 -8.70 22.36
N ASN A 116 -9.19 -8.66 23.68
CA ASN A 116 -8.73 -9.67 24.64
C ASN A 116 -9.46 -11.03 24.58
N GLU A 117 -10.36 -11.24 23.61
CA GLU A 117 -11.16 -12.45 23.51
C GLU A 117 -10.62 -13.37 22.42
N SER A 118 -10.11 -14.53 22.84
CA SER A 118 -9.77 -15.73 22.05
C SER A 118 -8.34 -15.84 21.47
N GLY A 119 -7.92 -17.09 21.26
CA GLY A 119 -6.58 -17.56 20.89
C GLY A 119 -6.05 -17.15 19.51
N TRP A 120 -6.51 -16.02 18.97
CA TRP A 120 -6.07 -15.46 17.68
C TRP A 120 -5.59 -14.01 17.86
N PRO A 121 -4.46 -13.80 18.57
CA PRO A 121 -4.03 -12.46 18.98
C PRO A 121 -3.45 -11.62 17.85
N LEU A 122 -3.09 -12.22 16.71
CA LEU A 122 -2.48 -11.49 15.60
C LEU A 122 -3.54 -10.94 14.65
N ARG A 123 -3.32 -9.72 14.15
CA ARG A 123 -4.08 -9.14 13.05
C ARG A 123 -3.22 -9.07 11.80
N LEU A 124 -3.67 -9.74 10.74
CA LEU A 124 -3.06 -9.72 9.41
C LEU A 124 -3.96 -8.91 8.48
N ARG A 125 -3.44 -7.84 7.88
CA ARG A 125 -4.15 -7.11 6.83
C ARG A 125 -3.77 -7.69 5.47
N LEU A 126 -4.77 -8.07 4.70
CA LEU A 126 -4.57 -8.74 3.42
C LEU A 126 -4.44 -7.74 2.27
N ILE A 127 -3.81 -8.23 1.20
CA ILE A 127 -3.83 -7.65 -0.13
C ILE A 127 -5.23 -7.90 -0.74
N SER A 128 -5.87 -6.87 -1.29
CA SER A 128 -7.14 -7.02 -2.01
C SER A 128 -6.95 -7.66 -3.40
N GLU A 129 -8.04 -8.10 -4.06
CA GLU A 129 -7.95 -8.61 -5.43
C GLU A 129 -7.36 -7.55 -6.38
N ALA A 130 -7.76 -6.29 -6.21
CA ALA A 130 -7.26 -5.19 -7.02
C ALA A 130 -5.77 -4.89 -6.80
N GLU A 131 -5.33 -4.95 -5.55
CA GLU A 131 -3.92 -4.79 -5.18
C GLU A 131 -3.07 -5.96 -5.70
N LEU A 132 -3.62 -7.18 -5.68
CA LEU A 132 -2.99 -8.34 -6.28
C LEU A 132 -2.78 -8.16 -7.79
N VAL A 133 -3.74 -7.56 -8.51
CA VAL A 133 -3.56 -7.20 -9.92
C VAL A 133 -2.38 -6.22 -10.10
N GLN A 134 -2.25 -5.20 -9.24
CA GLN A 134 -1.11 -4.27 -9.29
C GLN A 134 0.24 -4.98 -9.09
N ILE A 135 0.32 -5.94 -8.15
CA ILE A 135 1.54 -6.72 -7.93
C ILE A 135 1.92 -7.53 -9.18
N PHE A 136 0.93 -8.13 -9.85
CA PHE A 136 1.17 -8.88 -11.09
C PHE A 136 1.57 -7.97 -12.26
N ILE A 137 1.02 -6.75 -12.34
CA ILE A 137 1.48 -5.72 -13.28
C ILE A 137 2.93 -5.34 -13.00
N ALA A 138 3.30 -5.11 -11.73
CA ALA A 138 4.67 -4.76 -11.35
C ALA A 138 5.65 -5.89 -11.74
N TRP A 139 5.29 -7.14 -11.46
CA TRP A 139 6.08 -8.31 -11.85
C TRP A 139 6.29 -8.37 -13.38
N THR A 140 5.20 -8.31 -14.13
CA THR A 140 5.23 -8.52 -15.58
C THR A 140 5.79 -7.35 -16.37
N SER A 141 5.64 -6.11 -15.88
CA SER A 141 6.24 -4.91 -16.49
C SER A 141 7.77 -4.96 -16.52
N ALA A 142 8.39 -5.67 -15.58
CA ALA A 142 9.83 -5.88 -15.53
C ALA A 142 10.29 -7.04 -16.44
N SER A 143 9.37 -7.85 -16.96
CA SER A 143 9.66 -9.02 -17.78
C SER A 143 9.56 -8.72 -19.28
N PRO A 144 10.59 -9.02 -20.09
CA PRO A 144 10.55 -8.83 -21.53
C PRO A 144 9.64 -9.85 -22.25
N VAL A 145 9.17 -10.88 -21.56
CA VAL A 145 8.39 -11.99 -22.13
C VAL A 145 6.92 -11.60 -22.36
N CYS A 146 6.38 -10.69 -21.55
CA CYS A 146 4.97 -10.29 -21.62
C CYS A 146 4.75 -9.32 -22.79
N ARG A 147 4.13 -9.81 -23.86
CA ARG A 147 3.73 -8.97 -25.01
C ARG A 147 2.42 -8.27 -24.70
N GLN A 148 2.29 -7.03 -25.13
CA GLN A 148 1.05 -6.29 -24.96
C GLN A 148 -0.02 -6.79 -25.93
N VAL A 149 -1.26 -6.86 -25.42
CA VAL A 149 -2.43 -7.19 -26.23
C VAL A 149 -2.86 -5.95 -27.01
N GLU A 150 -3.27 -6.11 -28.27
CA GLU A 150 -3.73 -4.97 -29.07
C GLU A 150 -5.04 -4.39 -28.54
N LYS A 151 -5.20 -3.07 -28.62
CA LYS A 151 -6.41 -2.37 -28.17
C LYS A 151 -7.69 -2.93 -28.82
N SER A 152 -7.65 -3.25 -30.11
CA SER A 152 -8.77 -3.85 -30.86
C SER A 152 -9.24 -5.17 -30.24
N ILE A 153 -8.30 -6.02 -29.79
CA ILE A 153 -8.59 -7.29 -29.13
C ILE A 153 -9.20 -7.02 -27.76
N ILE A 154 -8.64 -6.08 -26.98
CA ILE A 154 -9.17 -5.69 -25.67
C ILE A 154 -10.62 -5.24 -25.80
N THR A 155 -10.91 -4.30 -26.70
CA THR A 155 -12.27 -3.79 -26.92
C THR A 155 -13.23 -4.90 -27.33
N SER A 156 -12.84 -5.77 -28.27
CA SER A 156 -13.68 -6.91 -28.71
C SER A 156 -13.96 -7.91 -27.58
N ARG A 157 -13.02 -8.13 -26.66
CA ARG A 157 -13.23 -9.02 -25.50
C ARG A 157 -14.17 -8.39 -24.48
N LEU A 158 -14.00 -7.10 -24.19
CA LEU A 158 -14.88 -6.35 -23.29
C LEU A 158 -16.33 -6.40 -23.78
N GLU A 159 -16.58 -6.18 -25.07
CA GLU A 159 -17.90 -6.31 -25.69
C GLU A 159 -18.51 -7.70 -25.48
N LYS A 160 -17.73 -8.77 -25.70
CA LYS A 160 -18.20 -10.16 -25.48
C LYS A 160 -18.58 -10.41 -24.02
N TRP A 161 -17.77 -9.92 -23.08
CA TRP A 161 -18.00 -10.12 -21.64
C TRP A 161 -19.18 -9.31 -21.08
N GLN A 162 -19.70 -8.31 -21.80
CA GLN A 162 -20.96 -7.64 -21.39
C GLN A 162 -22.12 -8.62 -21.21
N SER A 163 -22.16 -9.69 -22.01
CA SER A 163 -23.18 -10.74 -21.91
C SER A 163 -23.01 -11.66 -20.68
N LEU A 164 -21.86 -11.61 -20.00
CA LEU A 164 -21.54 -12.43 -18.82
C LEU A 164 -21.74 -11.69 -17.49
N ARG A 165 -22.33 -10.49 -17.52
CA ARG A 165 -22.62 -9.72 -16.33
C ARG A 165 -23.58 -10.47 -15.42
N GLN A 166 -23.25 -10.47 -14.14
CA GLN A 166 -24.09 -11.02 -13.09
C GLN A 166 -25.20 -10.02 -12.73
N PRO A 167 -26.39 -10.48 -12.29
CA PRO A 167 -27.49 -9.60 -11.90
C PRO A 167 -27.17 -8.71 -10.70
N GLN A 168 -26.25 -9.14 -9.84
CA GLN A 168 -25.77 -8.40 -8.68
C GLN A 168 -24.26 -8.17 -8.80
N PRO A 169 -23.74 -7.07 -8.23
CA PRO A 169 -22.29 -6.87 -8.14
C PRO A 169 -21.61 -8.05 -7.46
N VAL A 170 -20.49 -8.48 -8.03
CA VAL A 170 -19.70 -9.60 -7.50
C VAL A 170 -18.59 -9.01 -6.63
N PRO A 171 -18.45 -9.45 -5.36
CA PRO A 171 -17.34 -9.02 -4.50
C PRO A 171 -15.97 -9.27 -5.13
N GLY A 172 -15.00 -8.42 -4.78
CA GLY A 172 -13.60 -8.55 -5.18
C GLY A 172 -13.01 -7.25 -5.72
N VAL A 173 -13.74 -6.53 -6.59
CA VAL A 173 -13.25 -5.28 -7.19
C VAL A 173 -14.37 -4.25 -7.38
N THR A 174 -14.04 -2.98 -7.17
CA THR A 174 -14.90 -1.81 -7.38
C THR A 174 -14.41 -0.96 -8.56
N ALA A 175 -15.25 -0.07 -9.08
CA ALA A 175 -14.86 0.84 -10.16
C ALA A 175 -13.69 1.76 -9.77
N GLU A 176 -13.68 2.25 -8.52
CA GLU A 176 -12.59 3.02 -7.93
C GLU A 176 -11.26 2.24 -7.95
N GLU A 177 -11.29 0.96 -7.54
CA GLU A 177 -10.12 0.08 -7.60
C GLU A 177 -9.64 -0.21 -9.03
N VAL A 178 -10.55 -0.31 -10.02
CA VAL A 178 -10.12 -0.41 -11.43
C VAL A 178 -9.41 0.88 -11.86
N ALA A 179 -9.87 2.05 -11.42
CA ALA A 179 -9.21 3.31 -11.73
C ALA A 179 -7.81 3.42 -11.08
N THR A 180 -7.64 2.93 -9.85
CA THR A 180 -6.30 2.87 -9.22
C THR A 180 -5.37 1.89 -9.93
N ILE A 181 -5.87 0.73 -10.39
CA ILE A 181 -5.13 -0.20 -11.26
C ILE A 181 -4.70 0.49 -12.56
N ALA A 182 -5.60 1.24 -13.20
CA ALA A 182 -5.29 1.97 -14.44
C ALA A 182 -4.16 2.99 -14.23
N SER A 183 -4.23 3.76 -13.14
CA SER A 183 -3.19 4.72 -12.76
C SER A 183 -1.85 4.03 -12.47
N PHE A 184 -1.88 2.91 -11.73
CA PHE A 184 -0.70 2.12 -11.42
C PHE A 184 -0.06 1.52 -12.69
N TRP A 185 -0.87 0.94 -13.58
CA TRP A 185 -0.43 0.38 -14.86
C TRP A 185 0.32 1.42 -15.71
N ARG A 186 -0.20 2.66 -15.78
CA ARG A 186 0.47 3.77 -16.47
C ARG A 186 1.81 4.11 -15.81
N SER A 187 1.90 4.08 -14.49
CA SER A 187 3.15 4.37 -13.77
C SER A 187 4.25 3.32 -14.00
N CYS A 188 3.88 2.07 -14.27
CA CYS A 188 4.83 0.98 -14.50
C CYS A 188 5.38 0.94 -15.95
N LEU A 189 4.67 1.54 -16.91
CA LEU A 189 4.96 1.39 -18.33
C LEU A 189 5.39 2.71 -18.98
N PRO A 190 6.39 2.70 -19.89
CA PRO A 190 6.69 3.86 -20.71
C PRO A 190 5.49 4.27 -21.58
N SER A 191 5.34 5.57 -21.87
CA SER A 191 4.19 6.11 -22.62
C SER A 191 3.96 5.43 -23.98
N ALA A 192 5.01 5.01 -24.68
CA ALA A 192 4.90 4.29 -25.96
C ALA A 192 4.18 2.92 -25.84
N ARG A 193 4.10 2.36 -24.64
CA ARG A 193 3.42 1.09 -24.32
C ARG A 193 2.04 1.29 -23.69
N GLN A 194 1.60 2.53 -23.49
CA GLN A 194 0.31 2.83 -22.85
C GLN A 194 -0.83 2.88 -23.89
N HIS A 195 -1.17 1.73 -24.48
CA HIS A 195 -2.15 1.63 -25.58
C HIS A 195 -3.62 1.60 -25.14
N ILE A 196 -3.91 1.50 -23.84
CA ILE A 196 -5.28 1.51 -23.27
C ILE A 196 -5.62 2.95 -22.86
N ASP A 197 -6.59 3.55 -23.56
CA ASP A 197 -7.06 4.92 -23.30
C ASP A 197 -8.09 4.99 -22.16
N ASP A 198 -8.42 6.21 -21.73
CA ASP A 198 -9.36 6.46 -20.64
C ASP A 198 -10.74 5.84 -20.90
N ALA A 199 -11.25 5.90 -22.13
CA ALA A 199 -12.54 5.30 -22.48
C ALA A 199 -12.55 3.76 -22.31
N THR A 200 -11.47 3.09 -22.73
CA THR A 200 -11.36 1.63 -22.51
C THR A 200 -11.26 1.29 -21.02
N TRP A 201 -10.51 2.08 -20.24
CA TRP A 201 -10.45 1.91 -18.78
C TRP A 201 -11.80 2.16 -18.10
N GLN A 202 -12.58 3.12 -18.58
CA GLN A 202 -13.94 3.34 -18.09
C GLN A 202 -14.84 2.14 -18.37
N HIS A 203 -14.69 1.49 -19.52
CA HIS A 203 -15.39 0.25 -19.82
C HIS A 203 -15.01 -0.84 -18.81
N PHE A 204 -13.72 -1.05 -18.52
CA PHE A 204 -13.29 -1.97 -17.46
C PHE A 204 -13.94 -1.62 -16.11
N ALA A 205 -13.88 -0.34 -15.69
CA ALA A 205 -14.42 0.11 -14.40
C ALA A 205 -15.93 -0.14 -14.28
N SER A 206 -16.68 -0.03 -15.38
CA SER A 206 -18.13 -0.30 -15.42
C SER A 206 -18.49 -1.80 -15.48
N LEU A 207 -17.59 -2.63 -16.01
CA LEU A 207 -17.86 -4.02 -16.33
C LEU A 207 -17.36 -4.98 -15.25
N LEU A 208 -16.09 -4.87 -14.84
CA LEU A 208 -15.44 -5.86 -13.98
C LEU A 208 -16.12 -6.10 -12.63
N PRO A 209 -16.68 -5.07 -11.93
CA PRO A 209 -17.43 -5.31 -10.69
C PRO A 209 -18.68 -6.18 -10.86
N ALA A 210 -19.15 -6.38 -12.10
CA ALA A 210 -20.30 -7.20 -12.42
C ALA A 210 -19.92 -8.57 -13.02
N LEU A 211 -18.64 -8.92 -13.12
CA LEU A 211 -18.18 -10.20 -13.66
C LEU A 211 -17.82 -11.17 -12.54
N ASP A 212 -17.94 -12.48 -12.81
CA ASP A 212 -17.43 -13.52 -11.90
C ASP A 212 -15.88 -13.55 -11.85
N LEU A 213 -15.33 -14.21 -10.83
CA LEU A 213 -13.88 -14.25 -10.61
C LEU A 213 -13.12 -14.83 -11.81
N THR A 214 -13.65 -15.89 -12.43
CA THR A 214 -13.01 -16.53 -13.58
C THR A 214 -12.96 -15.61 -14.79
N THR A 215 -14.04 -14.89 -15.09
CA THR A 215 -14.06 -13.92 -16.20
C THR A 215 -13.17 -12.73 -15.89
N ARG A 216 -13.14 -12.24 -14.64
CA ARG A 216 -12.19 -11.21 -14.21
C ARG A 216 -10.74 -11.64 -14.40
N ALA A 217 -10.39 -12.89 -14.11
CA ALA A 217 -9.04 -13.40 -14.35
C ALA A 217 -8.62 -13.26 -15.82
N HIS A 218 -9.52 -13.59 -16.76
CA HIS A 218 -9.26 -13.41 -18.20
C HIS A 218 -9.18 -11.95 -18.60
N ALA A 219 -9.96 -11.07 -17.97
CA ALA A 219 -9.88 -9.64 -18.21
C ALA A 219 -8.55 -9.05 -17.73
N TRP A 220 -8.07 -9.45 -16.55
CA TRP A 220 -6.77 -9.05 -16.05
C TRP A 220 -5.61 -9.64 -16.82
N ALA A 221 -5.79 -10.83 -17.41
CA ALA A 221 -4.80 -11.46 -18.27
C ALA A 221 -4.35 -10.57 -19.44
N LEU A 222 -5.24 -9.67 -19.91
CA LEU A 222 -4.91 -8.70 -20.95
C LEU A 222 -3.77 -7.75 -20.55
N LEU A 223 -3.61 -7.47 -19.25
CA LEU A 223 -2.59 -6.54 -18.73
C LEU A 223 -1.19 -7.14 -18.70
N TRP A 224 -1.08 -8.47 -18.75
CA TRP A 224 0.19 -9.20 -18.74
C TRP A 224 0.34 -10.18 -19.93
N GLY A 225 -0.34 -9.89 -21.05
CA GLY A 225 -0.11 -10.58 -22.31
C GLY A 225 -0.66 -12.01 -22.38
N GLU A 226 -1.76 -12.27 -21.68
CA GLU A 226 -2.52 -13.53 -21.71
C GLU A 226 -1.67 -14.78 -21.41
N GLN A 227 -0.62 -14.63 -20.59
CA GLN A 227 0.21 -15.76 -20.16
C GLN A 227 -0.59 -16.67 -19.22
N PRO A 228 -0.82 -17.95 -19.58
CA PRO A 228 -1.72 -18.82 -18.83
C PRO A 228 -1.17 -19.15 -17.44
N GLU A 229 0.14 -19.35 -17.29
CA GLU A 229 0.77 -19.68 -16.01
C GLU A 229 0.65 -18.53 -15.01
N ILE A 230 0.84 -17.28 -15.49
CA ILE A 230 0.70 -16.07 -14.67
C ILE A 230 -0.77 -15.89 -14.25
N THR A 231 -1.69 -16.07 -15.20
CA THR A 231 -3.13 -15.94 -14.94
C THR A 231 -3.63 -17.00 -13.95
N GLN A 232 -3.12 -18.24 -14.05
CA GLN A 232 -3.44 -19.32 -13.12
C GLN A 232 -2.91 -19.04 -11.71
N GLN A 233 -1.68 -18.50 -11.58
CA GLN A 233 -1.14 -18.09 -10.29
C GLN A 233 -1.98 -16.97 -9.63
N TRP A 234 -2.36 -15.96 -10.41
CA TRP A 234 -3.26 -14.91 -9.92
C TRP A 234 -4.60 -15.48 -9.46
N LEU A 235 -5.22 -16.35 -10.26
CA LEU A 235 -6.50 -16.96 -9.96
C LEU A 235 -6.45 -17.84 -8.70
N ALA A 236 -5.35 -18.58 -8.48
CA ALA A 236 -5.16 -19.38 -7.27
C ALA A 236 -5.19 -18.51 -6.00
N LEU A 237 -4.48 -17.38 -6.02
CA LEU A 237 -4.44 -16.43 -4.91
C LEU A 237 -5.78 -15.69 -4.73
N ALA A 238 -6.45 -15.32 -5.82
CA ALA A 238 -7.74 -14.67 -5.76
C ALA A 238 -8.85 -15.60 -5.22
N HIS A 239 -8.80 -16.90 -5.50
CA HIS A 239 -9.68 -17.88 -4.86
C HIS A 239 -9.49 -17.93 -3.33
N MET A 240 -8.25 -17.81 -2.84
CA MET A 240 -7.99 -17.75 -1.40
C MET A 240 -8.61 -16.50 -0.76
N LEU A 241 -8.53 -15.34 -1.44
CA LEU A 241 -9.23 -14.13 -1.01
C LEU A 241 -10.76 -14.31 -1.03
N GLN A 242 -11.31 -15.05 -2.00
CA GLN A 242 -12.74 -15.36 -2.03
C GLN A 242 -13.14 -16.27 -0.86
N GLN A 243 -12.30 -17.24 -0.48
CA GLN A 243 -12.54 -18.12 0.68
C GLN A 243 -12.58 -17.34 2.00
N THR A 244 -11.81 -16.26 2.13
CA THR A 244 -11.87 -15.35 3.28
C THR A 244 -13.01 -14.34 3.19
N SER A 245 -13.96 -14.52 2.27
CA SER A 245 -15.05 -13.58 1.99
C SER A 245 -14.57 -12.17 1.63
N HIS A 246 -13.39 -12.07 1.02
CA HIS A 246 -12.70 -10.82 0.71
C HIS A 246 -12.50 -9.91 1.93
N ALA A 247 -12.30 -10.49 3.12
CA ALA A 247 -12.01 -9.72 4.31
C ALA A 247 -10.66 -9.00 4.17
N GLY A 248 -10.62 -7.71 4.51
CA GLY A 248 -9.37 -6.93 4.53
C GLY A 248 -8.46 -7.28 5.70
N GLU A 249 -8.96 -8.00 6.71
CA GLU A 249 -8.23 -8.38 7.91
C GLU A 249 -8.56 -9.81 8.34
N LEU A 250 -7.56 -10.53 8.85
CA LEU A 250 -7.67 -11.85 9.46
C LEU A 250 -7.15 -11.83 10.90
N ALA A 251 -7.80 -12.59 11.77
CA ALA A 251 -7.26 -13.02 13.05
C ALA A 251 -6.42 -14.29 12.84
N ALA A 252 -5.21 -14.31 13.41
CA ALA A 252 -4.28 -15.40 13.22
C ALA A 252 -3.56 -15.80 14.52
N PRO A 253 -3.01 -17.03 14.61
CA PRO A 253 -2.49 -17.55 15.86
C PRO A 253 -1.09 -17.01 16.10
N LEU A 254 -0.72 -16.87 17.37
CA LEU A 254 0.63 -16.45 17.75
C LEU A 254 1.73 -17.40 17.25
N SER A 255 1.37 -18.67 16.99
CA SER A 255 2.26 -19.70 16.44
C SER A 255 2.85 -19.36 15.07
N LEU A 256 2.33 -18.33 14.38
CA LEU A 256 2.94 -17.78 13.17
C LEU A 256 4.26 -17.04 13.43
N LEU A 257 4.47 -16.54 14.66
CA LEU A 257 5.63 -15.71 15.00
C LEU A 257 6.57 -16.41 15.98
N VAL A 258 6.04 -17.17 16.93
CA VAL A 258 6.81 -17.86 17.95
C VAL A 258 6.33 -19.29 18.15
N ASP A 259 7.25 -20.21 18.36
CA ASP A 259 6.95 -21.61 18.65
C ASP A 259 6.52 -21.82 20.12
N HIS A 260 6.26 -23.08 20.48
CA HIS A 260 5.85 -23.47 21.83
C HIS A 260 6.95 -23.22 22.89
N PHE A 261 8.21 -23.08 22.49
CA PHE A 261 9.33 -22.74 23.37
C PHE A 261 9.57 -21.23 23.46
N GLY A 262 8.87 -20.42 22.66
CA GLY A 262 9.08 -18.98 22.55
C GLY A 262 10.24 -18.59 21.66
N LEU A 263 10.68 -19.50 20.79
CA LEU A 263 11.67 -19.23 19.77
C LEU A 263 10.98 -18.71 18.50
N PRO A 264 11.67 -17.91 17.66
CA PRO A 264 11.08 -17.39 16.43
C PRO A 264 10.63 -18.51 15.48
N ALA A 265 9.46 -18.36 14.89
CA ALA A 265 8.98 -19.26 13.84
C ALA A 265 9.74 -19.01 12.52
N GLU A 266 10.16 -20.08 11.84
CA GLU A 266 11.13 -19.98 10.73
C GLU A 266 10.52 -19.56 9.38
N ASN A 267 9.19 -19.56 9.20
CA ASN A 267 8.59 -19.62 7.85
C ASN A 267 7.55 -18.55 7.46
N PHE A 268 7.30 -17.52 8.28
CA PHE A 268 6.24 -16.54 8.00
C PHE A 268 6.76 -15.11 7.79
N LEU A 269 7.47 -14.59 8.78
CA LEU A 269 7.76 -13.16 8.87
C LEU A 269 8.88 -12.68 7.93
N THR A 270 9.96 -13.46 7.77
CA THR A 270 11.23 -12.99 7.18
C THR A 270 11.48 -13.50 5.78
N GLN A 271 12.24 -12.77 4.96
CA GLN A 271 12.56 -13.17 3.57
C GLN A 271 13.40 -14.46 3.48
N MET A 272 14.13 -14.81 4.55
CA MET A 272 14.91 -16.06 4.60
C MET A 272 14.02 -17.31 4.69
N ALA A 273 12.84 -17.21 5.31
CA ALA A 273 11.81 -18.26 5.36
C ALA A 273 11.53 -18.88 3.98
N LEU A 274 11.50 -18.03 2.95
CA LEU A 274 11.12 -18.40 1.59
C LEU A 274 12.17 -19.24 0.87
N THR A 275 13.34 -19.44 1.48
CA THR A 275 14.43 -20.25 0.93
C THR A 275 14.54 -21.64 1.56
N ALA A 276 13.82 -21.90 2.67
CA ALA A 276 14.16 -22.98 3.60
C ALA A 276 13.21 -24.18 3.63
N SER A 277 12.01 -24.15 3.03
CA SER A 277 11.11 -25.31 3.16
C SER A 277 10.07 -25.51 2.05
N ASP A 278 9.90 -26.78 1.66
CA ASP A 278 8.85 -27.34 0.80
C ASP A 278 7.67 -27.93 1.63
N THR A 279 7.65 -27.70 2.94
CA THR A 279 6.60 -28.23 3.82
C THR A 279 5.35 -27.36 3.76
N GLN A 280 4.36 -27.81 2.98
CA GLN A 280 3.00 -27.27 2.97
C GLN A 280 2.36 -27.46 4.36
N SER A 281 2.42 -26.42 5.19
CA SER A 281 1.68 -26.35 6.44
C SER A 281 0.48 -25.44 6.26
N ASP A 282 -0.68 -25.91 6.72
CA ASP A 282 -1.91 -25.14 6.74
C ASP A 282 -2.07 -24.44 8.09
N VAL A 283 -2.56 -23.21 8.05
CA VAL A 283 -2.85 -22.40 9.22
C VAL A 283 -4.32 -22.02 9.23
N VAL A 284 -4.96 -22.24 10.37
CA VAL A 284 -6.33 -21.82 10.61
C VAL A 284 -6.34 -20.34 10.96
N VAL A 285 -7.19 -19.57 10.31
CA VAL A 285 -7.35 -18.12 10.50
C VAL A 285 -8.83 -17.75 10.47
N HIS A 286 -9.18 -16.61 11.07
CA HIS A 286 -10.55 -16.12 11.09
C HIS A 286 -10.67 -14.79 10.34
N PRO A 287 -11.46 -14.71 9.25
CA PRO A 287 -11.75 -13.44 8.63
C PRO A 287 -12.43 -12.48 9.59
N VAL A 288 -12.03 -11.20 9.59
CA VAL A 288 -12.58 -10.15 10.45
C VAL A 288 -13.44 -9.22 9.62
N LYS A 289 -14.70 -9.04 10.03
CA LYS A 289 -15.62 -8.09 9.39
C LYS A 289 -16.34 -7.28 10.46
N GLU A 290 -16.23 -5.96 10.39
CA GLU A 290 -16.84 -5.03 11.36
C GLU A 290 -16.48 -5.38 12.81
N GLY A 291 -15.22 -5.79 13.05
CA GLY A 291 -14.71 -6.18 14.36
C GLY A 291 -15.16 -7.57 14.84
N ARG A 292 -15.90 -8.34 14.04
CA ARG A 292 -16.35 -9.70 14.38
C ARG A 292 -15.57 -10.76 13.62
N LEU A 293 -15.24 -11.85 14.32
CA LEU A 293 -14.65 -13.04 13.71
C LEU A 293 -15.72 -13.82 12.93
N LEU A 294 -15.42 -14.15 11.68
CA LEU A 294 -16.19 -15.08 10.87
C LEU A 294 -15.69 -16.52 11.05
N ASN A 295 -16.30 -17.46 10.33
CA ASN A 295 -15.92 -18.87 10.38
C ASN A 295 -14.44 -19.05 10.00
N ALA A 296 -13.79 -19.99 10.70
CA ALA A 296 -12.39 -20.29 10.46
C ALA A 296 -12.17 -20.82 9.04
N VAL A 297 -11.04 -20.43 8.44
CA VAL A 297 -10.59 -20.89 7.12
C VAL A 297 -9.19 -21.45 7.28
N SER A 298 -8.91 -22.58 6.64
CA SER A 298 -7.58 -23.19 6.58
C SER A 298 -6.88 -22.70 5.31
N LEU A 299 -5.72 -22.07 5.45
CA LEU A 299 -4.94 -21.56 4.33
C LEU A 299 -3.50 -22.07 4.40
N SER A 300 -2.90 -22.36 3.24
CA SER A 300 -1.46 -22.60 3.14
C SER A 300 -0.67 -21.43 3.71
N LEU A 301 0.34 -21.73 4.53
CA LEU A 301 1.22 -20.73 5.14
C LEU A 301 1.87 -19.81 4.10
N ASP A 302 2.35 -20.35 2.98
CA ASP A 302 3.00 -19.58 1.92
C ASP A 302 2.03 -18.61 1.25
N SER A 303 0.81 -19.09 0.97
CA SER A 303 -0.24 -18.26 0.38
C SER A 303 -0.68 -17.16 1.34
N LEU A 304 -0.81 -17.49 2.64
CA LEU A 304 -1.13 -16.52 3.69
C LEU A 304 -0.03 -15.46 3.82
N ALA A 305 1.25 -15.88 3.88
CA ALA A 305 2.38 -14.97 3.96
C ALA A 305 2.45 -14.06 2.72
N LEU A 306 2.22 -14.61 1.53
CA LEU A 306 2.21 -13.83 0.29
C LEU A 306 1.06 -12.84 0.25
N LEU A 307 -0.15 -13.24 0.66
CA LEU A 307 -1.34 -12.37 0.68
C LEU A 307 -1.36 -11.39 1.85
N THR A 308 -0.53 -11.57 2.88
CA THR A 308 -0.45 -10.63 4.00
C THR A 308 0.37 -9.41 3.60
N ARG A 309 -0.28 -8.24 3.58
CA ARG A 309 0.34 -6.95 3.32
C ARG A 309 1.02 -6.38 4.55
N GLU A 310 0.35 -6.47 5.69
CA GLU A 310 0.75 -5.84 6.94
C GLU A 310 0.40 -6.74 8.13
N LEU A 311 1.35 -6.94 9.03
CA LEU A 311 1.17 -7.56 10.34
C LEU A 311 1.06 -6.45 11.39
N VAL A 312 0.00 -6.47 12.19
CA VAL A 312 -0.20 -5.49 13.27
C VAL A 312 0.19 -6.11 14.61
N LEU A 313 1.08 -5.44 15.33
CA LEU A 313 1.57 -5.83 16.65
C LEU A 313 1.27 -4.72 17.65
N THR A 314 0.67 -5.09 18.78
CA THR A 314 0.44 -4.16 19.89
C THR A 314 1.71 -4.05 20.73
N VAL A 315 2.21 -2.82 20.93
CA VAL A 315 3.39 -2.53 21.74
C VAL A 315 3.00 -1.99 23.11
N GLU A 316 3.81 -2.31 24.12
CA GLU A 316 3.65 -1.75 25.46
C GLU A 316 3.95 -0.25 25.49
N ASN A 317 5.04 0.16 24.84
CA ASN A 317 5.56 1.52 24.91
C ASN A 317 5.63 2.17 23.52
N SER A 318 5.32 3.47 23.45
CA SER A 318 5.60 4.33 22.30
C SER A 318 5.85 5.75 22.79
N VAL A 319 6.93 6.36 22.31
CA VAL A 319 7.30 7.74 22.63
C VAL A 319 6.43 8.75 21.88
N LEU A 320 5.87 8.35 20.72
CA LEU A 320 4.98 9.19 19.93
C LEU A 320 3.52 8.93 20.34
N ASP A 321 2.81 10.00 20.70
CA ASP A 321 1.43 9.90 21.16
C ASP A 321 0.43 9.75 20.01
N ASN A 322 -0.37 8.67 20.06
CA ASN A 322 -1.41 8.35 19.08
C ASN A 322 -0.88 8.25 17.64
N VAL A 323 0.36 7.80 17.52
CA VAL A 323 1.07 7.60 16.26
C VAL A 323 1.62 6.19 16.21
N ASP A 324 1.22 5.45 15.18
CA ASP A 324 1.76 4.13 14.88
C ASP A 324 3.15 4.25 14.23
N LEU A 325 3.98 3.23 14.43
CA LEU A 325 5.16 3.02 13.61
C LEU A 325 4.91 1.93 12.60
N LEU A 326 5.42 2.12 11.39
CA LEU A 326 5.28 1.18 10.30
C LEU A 326 6.66 0.86 9.72
N ASP A 327 7.14 -0.36 9.93
CA ASP A 327 8.33 -0.84 9.24
C ASP A 327 7.97 -1.36 7.85
N ILE A 328 8.37 -0.66 6.80
CA ILE A 328 8.05 -1.00 5.41
C ILE A 328 9.24 -1.75 4.80
N PRO A 329 9.06 -3.01 4.34
CA PRO A 329 10.15 -3.76 3.75
C PRO A 329 10.50 -3.23 2.36
N VAL A 330 11.74 -3.43 1.97
CA VAL A 330 12.24 -3.10 0.63
C VAL A 330 12.43 -4.38 -0.16
N ALA A 331 12.17 -4.33 -1.47
CA ALA A 331 12.49 -5.43 -2.36
C ALA A 331 14.02 -5.62 -2.46
N PRO A 332 14.54 -6.85 -2.31
CA PRO A 332 15.94 -7.11 -2.58
C PRO A 332 16.23 -6.98 -4.09
N ASP A 333 17.49 -6.75 -4.43
CA ASP A 333 17.97 -6.70 -5.83
C ASP A 333 17.68 -8.00 -6.59
N SER A 334 17.79 -9.12 -5.88
CA SER A 334 17.54 -10.46 -6.35
C SER A 334 16.62 -11.16 -5.35
N HIS A 335 15.57 -11.80 -5.85
CA HIS A 335 14.71 -12.67 -5.06
C HIS A 335 14.48 -13.96 -5.86
N PRO A 336 14.54 -15.16 -5.24
CA PRO A 336 14.34 -16.43 -5.94
C PRO A 336 12.94 -16.53 -6.60
N HIS A 337 11.96 -15.86 -6.00
CA HIS A 337 10.59 -15.79 -6.49
C HIS A 337 10.25 -14.37 -7.00
N PRO A 338 10.02 -14.18 -8.31
CA PRO A 338 9.72 -12.87 -8.89
C PRO A 338 8.47 -12.18 -8.31
N LEU A 339 7.43 -12.95 -8.00
CA LEU A 339 6.18 -12.42 -7.44
C LEU A 339 6.39 -11.79 -6.05
N TRP A 340 7.22 -12.41 -5.21
CA TRP A 340 7.61 -11.86 -3.91
C TRP A 340 8.38 -10.55 -4.06
N ARG A 341 9.33 -10.47 -5.01
CA ARG A 341 10.04 -9.21 -5.32
C ARG A 341 9.07 -8.11 -5.75
N ALA A 342 8.08 -8.45 -6.58
CA ALA A 342 7.07 -7.51 -7.04
C ALA A 342 6.18 -7.03 -5.87
N LYS A 343 5.74 -7.93 -4.99
CA LYS A 343 4.99 -7.58 -3.77
C LYS A 343 5.77 -6.58 -2.91
N LEU A 344 7.03 -6.90 -2.58
CA LEU A 344 7.88 -6.06 -1.74
C LEU A 344 8.14 -4.69 -2.40
N GLY A 345 8.36 -4.67 -3.71
CA GLY A 345 8.59 -3.42 -4.47
C GLY A 345 7.33 -2.56 -4.60
N TRP A 346 6.15 -3.18 -4.52
CA TRP A 346 4.84 -2.53 -4.59
C TRP A 346 4.43 -1.87 -3.25
N MET A 347 4.96 -2.30 -2.10
CA MET A 347 4.56 -1.81 -0.76
C MET A 347 4.56 -0.28 -0.65
N LEU A 348 5.61 0.41 -1.13
CA LEU A 348 5.67 1.87 -1.05
C LEU A 348 4.58 2.54 -1.91
N ALA A 349 4.26 1.95 -3.07
CA ALA A 349 3.19 2.44 -3.94
C ALA A 349 1.81 2.21 -3.31
N HIS A 350 1.59 1.10 -2.61
CA HIS A 350 0.39 0.87 -1.81
C HIS A 350 0.21 1.98 -0.77
N TYR A 351 1.22 2.20 0.08
CA TYR A 351 1.11 3.19 1.16
C TYR A 351 0.90 4.61 0.60
N ARG A 352 1.55 4.94 -0.52
CA ARG A 352 1.27 6.16 -1.29
C ARG A 352 -0.21 6.31 -1.64
N GLN A 353 -0.83 5.25 -2.19
CA GLN A 353 -2.25 5.26 -2.57
C GLN A 353 -3.17 5.41 -1.35
N GLN A 354 -2.75 4.94 -0.17
CA GLN A 354 -3.49 5.09 1.09
C GLN A 354 -3.22 6.43 1.81
N VAL A 355 -2.42 7.32 1.21
CA VAL A 355 -2.01 8.62 1.80
C VAL A 355 -1.37 8.47 3.19
N GLN A 356 -0.66 7.34 3.37
CA GLN A 356 0.08 7.00 4.58
C GLN A 356 1.50 6.52 4.23
N PRO A 357 2.43 6.47 5.20
CA PRO A 357 2.40 7.14 6.50
C PRO A 357 2.27 8.67 6.39
N ASP A 358 2.11 9.38 7.53
CA ASP A 358 2.17 10.85 7.56
C ASP A 358 3.58 11.35 7.27
N VAL A 359 4.58 10.64 7.80
CA VAL A 359 6.00 10.91 7.62
C VAL A 359 6.72 9.61 7.25
N LEU A 360 7.62 9.70 6.27
CA LEU A 360 8.50 8.61 5.86
C LEU A 360 9.95 8.90 6.28
N VAL A 361 10.46 8.09 7.21
CA VAL A 361 11.84 8.14 7.69
C VAL A 361 12.69 7.16 6.88
N ILE A 362 13.69 7.70 6.19
CA ILE A 362 14.56 6.96 5.29
C ILE A 362 15.83 6.49 6.01
N CYS A 363 16.02 5.17 6.06
CA CYS A 363 17.18 4.48 6.62
C CYS A 363 17.99 3.83 5.49
N ASN A 364 18.78 4.63 4.78
CA ASN A 364 19.48 4.29 3.54
C ASN A 364 18.52 3.91 2.40
N ALA A 365 18.27 4.86 1.49
CA ALA A 365 17.36 4.70 0.36
C ALA A 365 17.85 3.70 -0.70
N LEU A 366 19.17 3.49 -0.78
CA LEU A 366 19.81 2.67 -1.81
C LEU A 366 20.67 1.55 -1.23
N ALA A 367 20.66 0.39 -1.89
CA ALA A 367 21.69 -0.63 -1.75
C ALA A 367 22.80 -0.47 -2.80
N SER A 368 22.45 0.05 -3.99
CA SER A 368 23.37 0.24 -5.11
C SER A 368 23.05 1.49 -5.93
N ARG A 369 24.06 2.07 -6.59
CA ARG A 369 23.93 3.27 -7.44
C ARG A 369 22.99 3.06 -8.64
N SER A 370 22.85 1.83 -9.13
CA SER A 370 21.95 1.51 -10.25
C SER A 370 20.48 1.82 -9.95
N GLN A 371 20.11 1.88 -8.67
CA GLN A 371 18.74 2.10 -8.21
C GLN A 371 18.37 3.59 -8.07
N THR A 372 19.34 4.50 -8.19
CA THR A 372 19.19 5.94 -7.87
C THR A 372 17.95 6.57 -8.52
N SER A 373 17.81 6.43 -9.85
CA SER A 373 16.70 7.05 -10.58
C SER A 373 15.34 6.47 -10.18
N THR A 374 15.26 5.15 -9.96
CA THR A 374 14.03 4.47 -9.56
C THR A 374 13.61 4.88 -8.14
N ALA A 375 14.55 4.91 -7.20
CA ALA A 375 14.28 5.31 -5.82
C ALA A 375 13.84 6.78 -5.73
N ALA A 376 14.55 7.69 -6.42
CA ALA A 376 14.19 9.11 -6.46
C ALA A 376 12.78 9.32 -7.05
N ARG A 377 12.46 8.60 -8.15
CA ARG A 377 11.11 8.65 -8.74
C ARG A 377 10.04 8.17 -7.75
N HIS A 378 10.22 7.02 -7.11
CA HIS A 378 9.23 6.49 -6.17
C HIS A 378 9.02 7.40 -4.95
N LEU A 379 10.10 7.95 -4.39
CA LEU A 379 10.01 8.88 -3.27
C LEU A 379 9.36 10.21 -3.67
N LEU A 380 9.66 10.74 -4.85
CA LEU A 380 9.00 11.95 -5.36
C LEU A 380 7.51 11.72 -5.65
N GLU A 381 7.15 10.58 -6.26
CA GLU A 381 5.76 10.16 -6.43
C GLU A 381 5.05 10.06 -5.08
N TRP A 382 5.72 9.51 -4.06
CA TRP A 382 5.18 9.44 -2.70
C TRP A 382 4.94 10.84 -2.13
N VAL A 383 5.94 11.72 -2.14
CA VAL A 383 5.81 13.11 -1.64
C VAL A 383 4.66 13.83 -2.34
N ASN A 384 4.60 13.77 -3.67
CA ASN A 384 3.58 14.48 -4.44
C ASN A 384 2.15 14.00 -4.17
N ALA A 385 1.97 12.75 -3.76
CA ALA A 385 0.67 12.17 -3.46
C ALA A 385 0.28 12.32 -1.98
N THR A 386 1.25 12.40 -1.07
CA THR A 386 0.99 12.43 0.39
C THR A 386 1.26 13.77 1.05
N GLN A 387 1.91 14.73 0.39
CA GLN A 387 2.28 16.01 0.98
C GLN A 387 1.75 17.18 0.14
N PRO A 388 1.29 18.28 0.78
CA PRO A 388 0.90 19.49 0.07
C PRO A 388 2.13 20.19 -0.52
N GLN A 389 1.94 20.89 -1.64
CA GLN A 389 3.03 21.53 -2.40
C GLN A 389 3.44 22.92 -1.87
N HIS A 390 3.40 23.15 -0.55
CA HIS A 390 3.69 24.46 0.06
C HIS A 390 5.05 24.49 0.78
N GLU A 391 5.84 25.55 0.56
CA GLU A 391 7.21 25.69 1.08
C GLU A 391 7.34 25.83 2.62
N SER A 392 6.23 26.03 3.35
CA SER A 392 6.24 26.31 4.80
C SER A 392 5.90 25.12 5.69
N ALA A 393 5.64 23.94 5.14
CA ALA A 393 5.32 22.73 5.91
C ALA A 393 6.59 21.96 6.31
N LEU A 394 6.54 21.21 7.42
CA LEU A 394 7.59 20.24 7.72
C LEU A 394 7.62 19.16 6.61
N PRO A 395 8.79 18.77 6.10
CA PRO A 395 8.88 17.82 5.00
C PRO A 395 8.36 16.44 5.41
N GLY A 396 7.52 15.82 4.58
CA GLY A 396 6.99 14.48 4.85
C GLY A 396 8.00 13.34 4.66
N VAL A 397 9.15 13.60 4.06
CA VAL A 397 10.25 12.62 3.92
C VAL A 397 11.48 13.12 4.65
N VAL A 398 12.10 12.27 5.47
CA VAL A 398 13.28 12.66 6.24
C VAL A 398 14.31 11.54 6.27
N TRP A 399 15.56 11.84 5.97
CA TRP A 399 16.66 10.92 6.18
C TRP A 399 17.09 10.90 7.64
N ALA A 400 17.10 9.72 8.27
CA ALA A 400 17.64 9.53 9.60
C ALA A 400 19.08 9.02 9.52
N ILE A 401 20.03 9.83 10.00
CA ILE A 401 21.44 9.43 10.13
C ILE A 401 21.63 8.84 11.53
N THR A 402 21.58 7.52 11.61
CA THR A 402 21.81 6.75 12.84
C THR A 402 23.26 6.26 12.92
N PRO A 403 23.77 5.80 14.07
CA PRO A 403 25.11 5.21 14.17
C PRO A 403 25.29 4.02 13.22
N GLN A 404 24.18 3.39 12.82
CA GLN A 404 24.16 2.18 12.00
C GLN A 404 23.92 2.47 10.51
N ASP A 405 24.03 3.73 10.11
CA ASP A 405 23.95 4.13 8.70
C ASP A 405 25.11 3.54 7.90
N ALA A 406 24.79 2.98 6.74
CA ALA A 406 25.77 2.34 5.86
C ALA A 406 26.92 3.28 5.44
N ARG A 407 26.72 4.60 5.47
CA ARG A 407 27.76 5.59 5.14
C ARG A 407 29.00 5.49 6.05
N PHE A 408 28.83 5.09 7.31
CA PHE A 408 29.93 4.98 8.26
C PHE A 408 30.77 3.72 8.01
N ALA A 409 30.11 2.61 7.64
CA ALA A 409 30.79 1.36 7.33
C ALA A 409 31.44 1.37 5.93
N THR A 410 30.76 1.94 4.93
CA THR A 410 31.19 1.91 3.52
C THR A 410 32.00 3.12 3.08
N GLN A 411 32.02 4.19 3.89
CA GLN A 411 32.56 5.51 3.53
C GLN A 411 31.94 6.12 2.26
N GLN A 412 30.72 5.69 1.89
CA GLN A 412 30.00 6.19 0.73
C GLN A 412 28.59 6.68 1.11
N ASN A 413 28.24 7.89 0.68
CA ASN A 413 26.87 8.40 0.79
C ASN A 413 26.11 8.16 -0.52
N LEU A 414 25.55 6.97 -0.69
CA LEU A 414 24.79 6.63 -1.91
C LEU A 414 23.53 7.49 -2.07
N ASP A 415 22.90 7.85 -0.95
CA ASP A 415 21.63 8.57 -0.92
C ASP A 415 21.72 10.03 -1.39
N GLU A 416 22.93 10.61 -1.45
CA GLU A 416 23.13 12.00 -1.89
C GLU A 416 22.55 12.24 -3.29
N ALA A 417 22.73 11.28 -4.21
CA ALA A 417 22.20 11.41 -5.56
C ALA A 417 20.66 11.35 -5.59
N VAL A 418 20.03 10.60 -4.69
CA VAL A 418 18.57 10.56 -4.53
C VAL A 418 18.07 11.90 -3.99
N GLN A 419 18.74 12.42 -2.95
CA GLN A 419 18.43 13.71 -2.33
C GLN A 419 18.50 14.86 -3.34
N GLN A 420 19.53 14.87 -4.20
CA GLN A 420 19.67 15.86 -5.28
C GLN A 420 18.52 15.78 -6.29
N LEU A 421 18.11 14.57 -6.71
CA LEU A 421 17.01 14.38 -7.65
C LEU A 421 15.64 14.73 -7.06
N MET A 422 15.47 14.61 -5.74
CA MET A 422 14.24 15.04 -5.05
C MET A 422 14.13 16.57 -4.89
N GLY A 423 15.17 17.32 -5.21
CA GLY A 423 15.16 18.78 -5.17
C GLY A 423 15.59 19.36 -3.83
N LYS A 424 14.98 20.48 -3.44
CA LYS A 424 15.51 21.33 -2.35
C LYS A 424 15.24 20.72 -0.96
N PRO A 425 16.27 20.68 -0.07
CA PRO A 425 16.08 20.32 1.33
C PRO A 425 15.20 21.35 2.04
N GLY A 426 14.43 20.89 3.02
CA GLY A 426 13.46 21.68 3.78
C GLY A 426 12.10 21.83 3.11
N VAL A 427 11.98 21.53 1.81
CA VAL A 427 10.71 21.57 1.06
C VAL A 427 10.18 20.16 0.84
N HIS A 428 10.91 19.34 0.07
CA HIS A 428 10.47 17.96 -0.24
C HIS A 428 11.02 16.93 0.73
N TRP A 429 12.16 17.24 1.36
CA TRP A 429 12.83 16.31 2.27
C TRP A 429 13.67 17.03 3.33
N GLY A 430 13.93 16.35 4.44
CA GLY A 430 14.84 16.80 5.49
C GLY A 430 15.89 15.76 5.87
N THR A 431 16.83 16.14 6.73
CA THR A 431 17.79 15.22 7.36
C THR A 431 17.76 15.45 8.88
N LEU A 432 17.64 14.36 9.64
CA LEU A 432 17.76 14.35 11.09
C LEU A 432 18.91 13.44 11.49
N GLN A 433 19.74 13.94 12.40
CA GLN A 433 20.77 13.13 13.03
C GLN A 433 20.18 12.46 14.27
N ALA A 434 20.55 11.20 14.47
CA ALA A 434 20.09 10.36 15.55
C ALA A 434 21.27 9.55 16.11
N LEU A 435 22.42 10.22 16.28
CA LEU A 435 23.73 9.60 16.54
C LEU A 435 23.99 9.37 18.04
N ASP A 436 23.34 10.16 18.89
CA ASP A 436 23.48 10.14 20.34
C ASP A 436 22.13 10.47 21.00
N LYS A 437 22.07 10.38 22.33
CA LYS A 437 20.84 10.59 23.10
C LYS A 437 20.18 11.96 22.83
N HIS A 438 20.97 13.02 22.62
CA HIS A 438 20.44 14.37 22.46
C HIS A 438 19.95 14.63 21.02
N SER A 439 20.70 14.18 20.01
CA SER A 439 20.25 14.22 18.62
C SER A 439 19.03 13.32 18.40
N MET A 440 18.96 12.18 19.09
CA MET A 440 17.79 11.32 19.10
C MET A 440 16.56 11.99 19.73
N GLN A 441 16.73 12.71 20.85
CA GLN A 441 15.64 13.49 21.44
C GLN A 441 15.10 14.54 20.46
N ARG A 442 15.97 15.23 19.71
CA ARG A 442 15.54 16.17 18.66
C ARG A 442 14.78 15.48 17.53
N LEU A 443 15.18 14.26 17.15
CA LEU A 443 14.43 13.46 16.16
C LEU A 443 13.03 13.15 16.68
N VAL A 444 12.89 12.72 17.94
CA VAL A 444 11.60 12.45 18.58
C VAL A 444 10.73 13.71 18.66
N GLU A 445 11.29 14.83 19.09
CA GLU A 445 10.59 16.13 19.18
C GLU A 445 10.08 16.56 17.79
N TRP A 446 10.93 16.42 16.77
CA TRP A 446 10.58 16.74 15.39
C TRP A 446 9.48 15.82 14.86
N LEU A 447 9.56 14.50 15.08
CA LEU A 447 8.53 13.55 14.66
C LEU A 447 7.21 13.81 15.38
N SER A 448 7.25 14.10 16.68
CA SER A 448 6.07 14.44 17.49
C SER A 448 5.39 15.70 16.96
N GLN A 449 6.16 16.70 16.57
CA GLN A 449 5.64 17.91 15.93
C GLN A 449 5.01 17.58 14.57
N ALA A 450 5.77 16.91 13.68
CA ALA A 450 5.36 16.57 12.32
C ALA A 450 4.09 15.69 12.25
N THR A 451 3.88 14.84 13.25
CA THR A 451 2.74 13.94 13.34
C THR A 451 1.65 14.41 14.30
N SER A 452 1.80 15.61 14.87
CA SER A 452 0.80 16.19 15.78
C SER A 452 -0.57 16.32 15.08
N ALA A 453 -1.65 16.12 15.84
CA ALA A 453 -3.01 16.18 15.30
C ALA A 453 -3.31 17.46 14.49
N PRO A 454 -2.91 18.68 14.92
CA PRO A 454 -3.13 19.89 14.13
C PRO A 454 -2.39 19.89 12.79
N GLN A 455 -1.13 19.44 12.76
CA GLN A 455 -0.35 19.40 11.53
C GLN A 455 -0.88 18.35 10.56
N ARG A 456 -1.22 17.17 11.08
CA ARG A 456 -1.86 16.10 10.31
C ARG A 456 -3.18 16.56 9.71
N GLN A 457 -4.04 17.23 10.48
CA GLN A 457 -5.31 17.75 10.00
C GLN A 457 -5.11 18.81 8.91
N ALA A 458 -4.15 19.73 9.10
CA ALA A 458 -3.81 20.74 8.10
C ALA A 458 -3.29 20.11 6.79
N ARG A 459 -2.41 19.11 6.87
CA ARG A 459 -1.89 18.33 5.73
C ARG A 459 -3.04 17.70 4.93
N LEU A 460 -3.90 16.92 5.60
CA LEU A 460 -5.01 16.21 4.96
C LEU A 460 -6.06 17.18 4.39
N GLN A 461 -6.31 18.30 5.07
CA GLN A 461 -7.21 19.35 4.56
C GLN A 461 -6.65 19.97 3.27
N ALA A 462 -5.36 20.31 3.23
CA ALA A 462 -4.73 20.87 2.04
C ALA A 462 -4.78 19.90 0.85
N LEU A 463 -4.53 18.60 1.08
CA LEU A 463 -4.68 17.56 0.05
C LEU A 463 -6.14 17.46 -0.45
N ARG A 464 -7.12 17.56 0.46
CA ARG A 464 -8.54 17.56 0.08
C ARG A 464 -8.92 18.78 -0.76
N GLU A 465 -8.36 19.94 -0.44
CA GLU A 465 -8.56 21.17 -1.23
C GLU A 465 -7.93 21.05 -2.62
N GLN A 466 -6.73 20.49 -2.73
CA GLN A 466 -6.07 20.21 -4.00
C GLN A 466 -6.88 19.22 -4.86
N LEU A 467 -7.40 18.15 -4.25
CA LEU A 467 -8.26 17.18 -4.94
C LEU A 467 -9.55 17.84 -5.46
N ARG A 468 -10.20 18.67 -4.65
CA ARG A 468 -11.39 19.44 -5.07
C ARG A 468 -11.09 20.42 -6.19
N GLY A 469 -9.92 21.06 -6.17
CA GLY A 469 -9.42 21.88 -7.27
C GLY A 469 -9.30 21.06 -8.55
N ARG A 470 -8.64 19.90 -8.49
CA ARG A 470 -8.50 18.98 -9.64
C ARG A 470 -9.86 18.54 -10.20
N VAL A 471 -10.81 18.16 -9.34
CA VAL A 471 -12.17 17.78 -9.79
C VAL A 471 -12.89 18.97 -10.44
N ARG A 472 -12.73 20.19 -9.91
CA ARG A 472 -13.28 21.39 -10.52
C ARG A 472 -12.68 21.67 -11.90
N ASP A 473 -11.38 21.47 -12.06
CA ASP A 473 -10.65 21.69 -13.32
C ASP A 473 -11.01 20.67 -14.41
N LEU A 474 -11.63 19.54 -14.06
CA LEU A 474 -12.19 18.57 -15.01
C LEU A 474 -13.55 18.99 -15.58
N LEU A 475 -14.27 19.87 -14.90
CA LEU A 475 -15.62 20.31 -15.26
C LEU A 475 -15.76 21.59 -16.13
N PRO A 476 -14.75 22.46 -16.34
CA PRO A 476 -14.92 23.73 -17.05
C PRO A 476 -15.14 23.54 -18.57
N MET A 477 -15.13 22.30 -19.07
CA MET A 477 -15.53 21.97 -20.44
C MET A 477 -17.05 22.10 -20.68
N PHE A 478 -17.88 22.33 -19.64
CA PHE A 478 -19.34 22.22 -19.71
C PHE A 478 -20.13 23.39 -19.08
N ASP A 479 -19.60 24.61 -19.15
CA ASP A 479 -20.19 25.84 -18.54
C ASP A 479 -21.64 26.19 -18.98
N ASP A 480 -22.21 25.50 -19.98
CA ASP A 480 -23.62 25.67 -20.38
C ASP A 480 -24.62 24.89 -19.49
N ALA A 481 -24.16 23.94 -18.66
CA ALA A 481 -25.02 23.13 -17.81
C ALA A 481 -24.70 23.38 -16.34
N ARG A 482 -25.64 24.03 -15.61
CA ARG A 482 -25.50 24.36 -14.18
C ARG A 482 -25.05 23.13 -13.37
N LEU A 483 -23.87 23.23 -12.77
CA LEU A 483 -23.36 22.27 -11.80
C LEU A 483 -24.31 22.19 -10.58
N PRO A 484 -24.52 21.01 -9.98
CA PRO A 484 -25.20 20.91 -8.69
C PRO A 484 -24.35 21.58 -7.59
N GLY A 485 -25.02 22.37 -6.75
CA GLY A 485 -24.39 23.15 -5.67
C GLY A 485 -24.13 22.36 -4.39
#